data_AF-A0A1G3C0X8-F1
#
_entry.id   AF-A0A1G3C0X8-F1
#
_cell.length_a   1.000
_cell.length_b   1.000
_cell.length_c   1.000
_cell.angle_alpha   90.00
_cell.angle_beta   90.00
_cell.angle_gamma   90.00
#
_symmetry.space_group_name_H-M   'P 1'
#
loop_
_entity.id
_entity.type
_entity.pdbx_description
1 polymer ?
#
loop_
_entity_poly.entity_id
_entity_poly.type
_entity_poly.pdbx_seq_one_letter_code
_entity_poly.pdbx_strand_id
1 'polypeptide(L)'
;SGDQLYRMNYQEVIKMHIASGAEVTVSAIPVQRKDAGHLGILKVDEQERIIDFFEKPKEEKVLDSLSLPASAFDRRGISAKGRTLLASMGIYIFNLEVLNDVLKETNKSDFGKDIIPEIIKKRRVYAYFFDGYWEDIGTIKSFYEANLNLASLTPNFDLFEEKAPIYTNPLFLPGSVINACKITQSIISDGCIINDAEIHNSVVGIRSIIGKNTLIQNSIIMGADYYESESNIRMNRYKKIPDIGIGNNSRITGAIVDKNVHIGENVKIENANKVEHIIADNYMIHDHIVIIPKGSIIPSNTAI
;
A
#
# COMPACT_ATOMS: atom_id res chain seq x y z
N SER A 1 -7.11 -0.24 11.15
CA SER A 1 -6.61 -0.87 9.90
C SER A 1 -5.08 -0.88 9.95
N GLY A 2 -4.42 -1.80 9.24
CA GLY A 2 -2.96 -1.99 9.28
C GLY A 2 -2.28 -1.94 7.91
N ASP A 3 -3.02 -1.61 6.86
CA ASP A 3 -2.70 -1.77 5.44
C ASP A 3 -2.87 -0.45 4.67
N GLN A 4 -2.37 0.64 5.24
CA GLN A 4 -2.53 1.99 4.69
C GLN A 4 -1.18 2.71 4.66
N LEU A 5 -0.96 3.51 3.61
CA LEU A 5 0.23 4.35 3.46
C LEU A 5 -0.11 5.81 3.75
N TYR A 6 0.36 6.33 4.88
CA TYR A 6 0.16 7.73 5.29
C TYR A 6 1.19 8.14 6.37
N ARG A 7 1.24 9.44 6.66
CA ARG A 7 1.96 9.99 7.82
C ARG A 7 1.03 10.98 8.52
N MET A 8 0.76 10.74 9.80
CA MET A 8 -0.17 11.54 10.60
C MET A 8 0.37 11.79 12.01
N ASN A 9 0.23 13.02 12.50
CA ASN A 9 0.54 13.34 13.89
C ASN A 9 -0.69 13.10 14.78
N TYR A 10 -0.71 11.98 15.49
CA TYR A 10 -1.83 11.64 16.38
C TYR A 10 -2.01 12.59 17.57
N GLN A 11 -0.98 13.36 17.95
CA GLN A 11 -1.14 14.34 19.02
C GLN A 11 -2.17 15.40 18.66
N GLU A 12 -2.28 15.80 17.39
CA GLU A 12 -3.27 16.78 16.94
C GLU A 12 -4.70 16.20 16.97
N VAL A 13 -4.84 14.92 16.62
CA VAL A 13 -6.13 14.21 16.70
C VAL A 13 -6.57 14.08 18.15
N ILE A 14 -5.65 13.72 19.06
CA ILE A 14 -5.91 13.63 20.50
C ILE A 14 -6.28 15.00 21.08
N LYS A 15 -5.57 16.08 20.73
CA LYS A 15 -5.90 17.43 21.18
C LYS A 15 -7.31 17.83 20.75
N MET A 16 -7.69 17.56 19.50
CA MET A 16 -9.04 17.83 19.01
C MET A 16 -10.08 16.99 19.75
N HIS A 17 -9.82 15.69 19.94
CA HIS A 17 -10.70 14.78 20.69
C HIS A 17 -11.02 15.31 22.09
N ILE A 18 -9.99 15.76 22.82
CA ILE A 18 -10.14 16.35 24.16
C ILE A 18 -10.90 17.69 24.09
N ALA A 19 -10.50 18.60 23.19
CA ALA A 19 -11.09 19.95 23.09
C ALA A 19 -12.57 19.95 22.70
N SER A 20 -13.00 18.99 21.88
CA SER A 20 -14.40 18.83 21.45
C SER A 20 -15.29 18.12 22.49
N GLY A 21 -14.70 17.55 23.55
CA GLY A 21 -15.42 16.68 24.49
C GLY A 21 -15.97 15.41 23.83
N ALA A 22 -15.34 14.98 22.72
CA ALA A 22 -15.71 13.77 22.02
C ALA A 22 -15.56 12.54 22.94
N GLU A 23 -16.47 11.60 22.78
CA GLU A 23 -16.34 10.25 23.36
C GLU A 23 -15.60 9.33 22.39
N VAL A 24 -15.76 9.58 21.09
CA VAL A 24 -15.07 8.90 20.00
C VAL A 24 -14.73 9.90 18.91
N THR A 25 -13.53 9.81 18.35
CA THR A 25 -13.12 10.56 17.16
C THR A 25 -12.75 9.61 16.03
N VAL A 26 -13.27 9.85 14.83
CA VAL A 26 -12.95 9.11 13.61
C VAL A 26 -12.08 9.99 12.72
N SER A 27 -10.88 9.54 12.37
CA SER A 27 -10.07 10.25 11.36
C SER A 27 -10.66 10.01 9.98
N ALA A 28 -10.82 11.08 9.22
CA ALA A 28 -11.53 11.07 7.97
C ALA A 28 -10.86 11.94 6.91
N ILE A 29 -10.91 11.51 5.66
CA ILE A 29 -10.25 12.16 4.54
C ILE A 29 -11.27 12.53 3.45
N PRO A 30 -11.19 13.72 2.83
CA PRO A 30 -12.03 14.03 1.69
C PRO A 30 -11.69 13.11 0.51
N VAL A 31 -12.70 12.57 -0.16
CA VAL A 31 -12.54 11.67 -1.34
C VAL A 31 -13.47 12.05 -2.48
N GLN A 32 -13.14 11.57 -3.69
CA GLN A 32 -14.03 11.71 -4.84
C GLN A 32 -15.13 10.63 -4.78
N ARG A 33 -16.22 10.88 -5.51
CA ARG A 33 -17.37 9.96 -5.56
C ARG A 33 -17.00 8.55 -6.05
N LYS A 34 -16.07 8.46 -6.99
CA LYS A 34 -15.60 7.18 -7.57
C LYS A 34 -14.91 6.26 -6.54
N ASP A 35 -14.33 6.83 -5.49
CA ASP A 35 -13.58 6.10 -4.48
C ASP A 35 -14.48 5.61 -3.32
N ALA A 36 -15.72 6.13 -3.24
CA ALA A 36 -16.63 5.89 -2.13
C ALA A 36 -17.10 4.42 -1.99
N GLY A 37 -17.20 3.69 -3.10
CA GLY A 37 -17.72 2.32 -3.11
C GLY A 37 -16.86 1.30 -2.36
N HIS A 38 -15.67 1.68 -1.92
CA HIS A 38 -14.72 0.83 -1.20
C HIS A 38 -14.45 1.32 0.23
N LEU A 39 -15.02 2.46 0.64
CA LEU A 39 -14.74 3.14 1.91
C LEU A 39 -16.01 3.34 2.74
N GLY A 40 -15.86 3.51 4.05
CA GLY A 40 -16.94 3.99 4.91
C GLY A 40 -17.11 5.50 4.77
N ILE A 41 -18.27 5.98 4.36
CA ILE A 41 -18.54 7.41 4.12
C ILE A 41 -19.34 8.00 5.28
N LEU A 42 -18.88 9.17 5.74
CA LEU A 42 -19.40 9.91 6.87
C LEU A 42 -20.27 11.07 6.40
N LYS A 43 -21.33 11.35 7.16
CA LYS A 43 -21.98 12.66 7.17
C LYS A 43 -21.69 13.35 8.50
N VAL A 44 -21.37 14.63 8.43
CA VAL A 44 -21.14 15.46 9.62
C VAL A 44 -22.04 16.69 9.62
N ASP A 45 -22.32 17.22 10.80
CA ASP A 45 -22.96 18.52 11.00
C ASP A 45 -21.97 19.70 10.97
N GLU A 46 -22.42 20.89 11.35
CA GLU A 46 -21.59 22.10 11.36
C GLU A 46 -20.48 22.10 12.42
N GLN A 47 -20.64 21.29 13.47
CA GLN A 47 -19.66 21.11 14.55
C GLN A 47 -18.78 19.88 14.30
N GLU A 48 -18.89 19.25 13.13
CA GLU A 48 -18.18 18.03 12.73
C GLU A 48 -18.56 16.81 13.56
N ARG A 49 -19.70 16.86 14.25
CA ARG A 49 -20.28 15.66 14.84
C ARG A 49 -20.75 14.76 13.72
N ILE A 50 -20.40 13.48 13.79
CA ILE A 50 -20.87 12.50 12.83
C ILE A 50 -22.35 12.25 13.09
N ILE A 51 -23.17 12.43 12.06
CA ILE A 51 -24.63 12.24 12.12
C ILE A 51 -25.06 10.97 11.39
N ASP A 52 -24.27 10.51 10.42
CA ASP A 52 -24.51 9.27 9.70
C ASP A 52 -23.21 8.63 9.20
N PHE A 53 -23.23 7.31 9.07
CA PHE A 53 -22.10 6.50 8.57
C PHE A 53 -22.65 5.39 7.69
N PHE A 54 -22.13 5.28 6.46
CA PHE A 54 -22.47 4.22 5.54
C PHE A 54 -21.22 3.48 5.12
N GLU A 55 -21.19 2.16 5.33
CA GLU A 55 -20.08 1.31 4.89
C GLU A 55 -20.23 0.97 3.40
N LYS A 56 -19.25 1.37 2.59
CA LYS A 56 -19.15 1.05 1.15
C LYS A 56 -20.42 1.35 0.34
N PRO A 57 -21.00 2.57 0.45
CA PRO A 57 -22.22 2.92 -0.26
C PRO A 57 -21.98 2.99 -1.78
N LYS A 58 -22.88 2.38 -2.55
CA LYS A 58 -22.84 2.38 -4.03
C LYS A 58 -24.01 3.11 -4.68
N GLU A 59 -25.09 3.32 -3.92
CA GLU A 59 -26.31 3.94 -4.44
C GLU A 59 -26.14 5.45 -4.58
N GLU A 60 -26.41 5.98 -5.78
CA GLU A 60 -26.17 7.38 -6.11
C GLU A 60 -26.90 8.33 -5.16
N LYS A 61 -28.16 8.03 -4.83
CA LYS A 61 -28.98 8.82 -3.90
C LYS A 61 -28.40 8.86 -2.48
N VAL A 62 -27.75 7.78 -2.04
CA VAL A 62 -27.08 7.72 -0.74
C VAL A 62 -25.82 8.58 -0.78
N LEU A 63 -25.04 8.49 -1.85
CA LEU A 63 -23.86 9.34 -2.02
C LEU A 63 -24.24 10.84 -2.08
N ASP A 64 -25.37 11.18 -2.70
CA ASP A 64 -25.88 12.56 -2.74
C ASP A 64 -26.21 13.08 -1.33
N SER A 65 -26.87 12.26 -0.49
CA SER A 65 -27.23 12.67 0.88
C SER A 65 -26.00 12.83 1.78
N LEU A 66 -24.94 12.06 1.53
CA LEU A 66 -23.67 12.10 2.26
C LEU A 66 -22.74 13.24 1.83
N SER A 67 -23.00 13.86 0.67
CA SER A 67 -22.19 14.96 0.14
C SER A 67 -22.10 16.14 1.10
N LEU A 68 -20.90 16.71 1.22
CA LEU A 68 -20.60 17.89 2.02
C LEU A 68 -20.31 19.09 1.11
N PRO A 69 -20.77 20.30 1.48
CA PRO A 69 -20.42 21.50 0.75
C PRO A 69 -18.92 21.82 0.88
N ALA A 70 -18.35 22.54 -0.08
CA ALA A 70 -16.95 22.97 -0.05
C ALA A 70 -16.59 23.71 1.26
N SER A 71 -17.54 24.52 1.76
CA SER A 71 -17.40 25.26 3.02
C SER A 71 -17.11 24.38 4.23
N ALA A 72 -17.54 23.11 4.23
CA ALA A 72 -17.22 22.18 5.31
C ALA A 72 -15.71 21.92 5.41
N PHE A 73 -15.02 21.81 4.28
CA PHE A 73 -13.58 21.61 4.19
C PHE A 73 -12.80 22.91 4.39
N ASP A 74 -13.31 24.03 3.86
CA ASP A 74 -12.68 25.36 3.98
C ASP A 74 -12.56 25.81 5.45
N ARG A 75 -13.52 25.45 6.31
CA ARG A 75 -13.44 25.71 7.78
C ARG A 75 -12.21 25.10 8.45
N ARG A 76 -11.61 24.08 7.83
CA ARG A 76 -10.38 23.42 8.29
C ARG A 76 -9.15 23.78 7.46
N GLY A 77 -9.28 24.73 6.53
CA GLY A 77 -8.21 25.10 5.60
C GLY A 77 -7.92 24.03 4.55
N ILE A 78 -8.82 23.07 4.36
CA ILE A 78 -8.63 21.93 3.46
C ILE A 78 -9.26 22.26 2.11
N SER A 79 -8.44 22.24 1.05
CA SER A 79 -8.95 22.43 -0.29
C SER A 79 -9.72 21.20 -0.77
N ALA A 80 -11.03 21.34 -1.00
CA ALA A 80 -11.87 20.24 -1.45
C ALA A 80 -11.38 19.61 -2.77
N LYS A 81 -10.83 20.39 -3.72
CA LYS A 81 -10.34 19.90 -5.03
C LYS A 81 -11.32 18.95 -5.75
N GLY A 82 -12.63 19.25 -5.67
CA GLY A 82 -13.70 18.42 -6.25
C GLY A 82 -14.07 17.18 -5.44
N ARG A 83 -13.48 16.98 -4.27
CA ARG A 83 -13.84 15.94 -3.29
C ARG A 83 -15.01 16.44 -2.48
N THR A 84 -16.14 15.72 -2.56
CA THR A 84 -17.41 16.13 -1.93
C THR A 84 -17.84 15.17 -0.84
N LEU A 85 -17.15 14.04 -0.68
CA LEU A 85 -17.44 13.04 0.34
C LEU A 85 -16.32 13.00 1.37
N LEU A 86 -16.66 12.53 2.57
CA LEU A 86 -15.72 12.37 3.67
C LEU A 86 -15.66 10.88 4.03
N ALA A 87 -14.53 10.23 3.81
CA ALA A 87 -14.33 8.82 4.08
C ALA A 87 -13.63 8.60 5.42
N SER A 88 -14.09 7.61 6.19
CA SER A 88 -13.38 7.07 7.35
C SER A 88 -12.06 6.45 6.91
N MET A 89 -10.97 6.83 7.57
CA MET A 89 -9.65 6.23 7.40
C MET A 89 -9.50 4.94 8.23
N GLY A 90 -10.51 4.52 8.99
CA GLY A 90 -10.40 3.34 9.86
C GLY A 90 -9.43 3.52 11.05
N ILE A 91 -9.22 4.78 11.47
CA ILE A 91 -8.41 5.19 12.61
C ILE A 91 -9.33 5.90 13.61
N TYR A 92 -9.36 5.41 14.84
CA TYR A 92 -10.30 5.86 15.87
C TYR A 92 -9.58 6.22 17.16
N ILE A 93 -10.06 7.25 17.84
CA ILE A 93 -9.69 7.55 19.24
C ILE A 93 -10.93 7.36 20.08
N PHE A 94 -10.82 6.59 21.16
CA PHE A 94 -11.88 6.35 22.11
C PHE A 94 -11.45 6.82 23.50
N ASN A 95 -12.40 7.39 24.24
CA ASN A 95 -12.29 7.36 25.70
C ASN A 95 -12.30 5.89 26.17
N LEU A 96 -11.39 5.54 27.06
CA LEU A 96 -11.20 4.15 27.49
C LEU A 96 -12.47 3.52 28.06
N GLU A 97 -13.21 4.25 28.88
CA GLU A 97 -14.48 3.80 29.46
C GLU A 97 -15.53 3.53 28.38
N VAL A 98 -15.63 4.42 27.39
CA VAL A 98 -16.55 4.28 26.27
C VAL A 98 -16.22 3.05 25.44
N LEU A 99 -14.93 2.78 25.17
CA LEU A 99 -14.52 1.57 24.46
C LEU A 99 -14.95 0.30 25.22
N ASN A 100 -14.75 0.27 26.54
CA ASN A 100 -15.14 -0.87 27.38
C ASN A 100 -16.65 -1.09 27.38
N ASP A 101 -17.45 -0.02 27.51
CA ASP A 101 -18.91 -0.10 27.47
C ASP A 101 -19.38 -0.66 26.12
N VAL A 102 -18.89 -0.07 25.03
CA VAL A 102 -19.25 -0.45 23.66
C VAL A 102 -18.92 -1.92 23.38
N LEU A 103 -17.75 -2.41 23.79
CA LEU A 103 -17.34 -3.80 23.57
C LEU A 103 -18.09 -4.81 24.45
N LYS A 104 -18.67 -4.38 25.59
CA LYS A 104 -19.53 -5.24 26.43
C LYS A 104 -20.97 -5.30 25.93
N GLU A 105 -21.45 -4.24 25.30
CA GLU A 105 -22.82 -4.12 24.81
C GLU A 105 -23.06 -4.85 23.48
N THR A 106 -22.01 -5.17 22.73
CA THR A 106 -22.12 -5.74 21.38
C THR A 106 -21.42 -7.09 21.25
N ASN A 107 -22.05 -8.01 20.52
CA ASN A 107 -21.42 -9.26 20.06
C ASN A 107 -20.86 -9.14 18.64
N LYS A 108 -20.86 -7.93 18.08
CA LYS A 108 -20.40 -7.67 16.72
C LYS A 108 -18.90 -7.43 16.69
N SER A 109 -18.27 -7.77 15.58
CA SER A 109 -16.80 -7.79 15.46
C SER A 109 -16.22 -6.67 14.59
N ASP A 110 -17.04 -5.96 13.82
CA ASP A 110 -16.56 -4.94 12.88
C ASP A 110 -16.78 -3.52 13.39
N PHE A 111 -15.70 -2.75 13.51
CA PHE A 111 -15.81 -1.35 13.95
C PHE A 111 -16.55 -0.48 12.93
N GLY A 112 -16.19 -0.52 11.65
CA GLY A 112 -16.73 0.37 10.62
C GLY A 112 -18.17 0.03 10.25
N LYS A 113 -18.45 -1.25 10.03
CA LYS A 113 -19.76 -1.71 9.57
C LYS A 113 -20.82 -1.73 10.66
N ASP A 114 -20.40 -2.04 11.89
CA ASP A 114 -21.34 -2.40 12.96
C ASP A 114 -21.27 -1.44 14.15
N ILE A 115 -20.10 -1.29 14.76
CA ILE A 115 -19.96 -0.59 16.04
C ILE A 115 -20.13 0.92 15.86
N ILE A 116 -19.37 1.55 14.93
CA ILE A 116 -19.39 2.99 14.69
C ILE A 116 -20.82 3.49 14.34
N PRO A 117 -21.56 2.86 13.41
CA PRO A 117 -22.94 3.25 13.09
C PRO A 117 -23.90 3.17 14.29
N GLU A 118 -23.69 2.24 15.22
CA GLU A 118 -24.50 2.13 16.43
C GLU A 118 -24.17 3.21 17.46
N ILE A 119 -22.89 3.50 17.68
CA ILE A 119 -22.48 4.47 18.70
C ILE A 119 -22.77 5.92 18.28
N ILE A 120 -22.79 6.24 16.98
CA ILE A 120 -23.12 7.58 16.47
C ILE A 120 -24.49 8.03 16.99
N LYS A 121 -25.43 7.10 17.16
CA LYS A 121 -26.80 7.36 17.64
C LYS A 121 -26.87 7.63 19.15
N LYS A 122 -25.86 7.20 19.92
CA LYS A 122 -25.90 7.19 21.39
C LYS A 122 -24.83 8.09 22.04
N ARG A 123 -23.74 8.37 21.34
CA ARG A 123 -22.51 8.96 21.89
C ARG A 123 -22.06 10.19 21.10
N ARG A 124 -21.17 10.98 21.70
CA ARG A 124 -20.53 12.14 21.06
C ARG A 124 -19.39 11.68 20.14
N VAL A 125 -19.74 11.36 18.90
CA VAL A 125 -18.78 10.94 17.87
C VAL A 125 -18.46 12.11 16.93
N TYR A 126 -17.18 12.45 16.77
CA TYR A 126 -16.73 13.57 15.93
C TYR A 126 -15.75 13.10 14.84
N ALA A 127 -15.73 13.80 13.72
CA ALA A 127 -14.75 13.57 12.67
C ALA A 127 -13.51 14.45 12.88
N TYR A 128 -12.32 13.87 12.67
CA TYR A 128 -11.09 14.63 12.46
C TYR A 128 -10.78 14.66 10.97
N PHE A 129 -10.75 15.85 10.37
CA PHE A 129 -10.45 16.00 8.95
C PHE A 129 -8.93 15.96 8.72
N PHE A 130 -8.47 14.94 8.00
CA PHE A 130 -7.07 14.77 7.62
C PHE A 130 -6.82 15.38 6.23
N ASP A 131 -5.75 16.17 6.13
CA ASP A 131 -5.28 16.80 4.89
C ASP A 131 -3.83 16.43 4.62
N GLY A 132 -3.62 15.15 4.33
CA GLY A 132 -2.34 14.60 3.93
C GLY A 132 -2.55 13.45 2.95
N TYR A 133 -1.44 12.89 2.47
CA TYR A 133 -1.51 11.68 1.66
C TYR A 133 -1.96 10.50 2.52
N TRP A 134 -2.96 9.78 2.01
CA TRP A 134 -3.45 8.53 2.54
C TRP A 134 -3.89 7.67 1.38
N GLU A 135 -3.46 6.41 1.40
CA GLU A 135 -3.84 5.43 0.40
C GLU A 135 -4.11 4.09 1.10
N ASP A 136 -5.22 3.45 0.74
CA ASP A 136 -5.50 2.07 1.12
C ASP A 136 -4.73 1.14 0.16
N ILE A 137 -3.73 0.44 0.69
CA ILE A 137 -2.87 -0.47 -0.08
C ILE A 137 -3.27 -1.93 0.12
N GLY A 138 -4.52 -2.20 0.54
CA GLY A 138 -5.08 -3.54 0.73
C GLY A 138 -5.38 -4.31 -0.57
N THR A 139 -5.36 -3.64 -1.74
CA THR A 139 -5.52 -4.30 -3.06
C THR A 139 -4.17 -4.42 -3.78
N ILE A 140 -4.04 -5.43 -4.66
CA ILE A 140 -2.82 -5.62 -5.48
C ILE A 140 -2.49 -4.37 -6.29
N LYS A 141 -3.49 -3.80 -6.97
CA LYS A 141 -3.31 -2.62 -7.80
C LYS A 141 -2.86 -1.40 -6.98
N SER A 142 -3.54 -1.09 -5.87
CA SER A 142 -3.17 0.05 -5.03
C SER A 142 -1.77 -0.15 -4.41
N PHE A 143 -1.46 -1.36 -3.93
CA PHE A 143 -0.13 -1.69 -3.45
C PHE A 143 0.95 -1.45 -4.52
N TYR A 144 0.72 -1.94 -5.73
CA TYR A 144 1.64 -1.81 -6.85
C TYR A 144 1.86 -0.35 -7.25
N GLU A 145 0.78 0.40 -7.48
CA GLU A 145 0.83 1.79 -7.91
C GLU A 145 1.46 2.70 -6.83
N ALA A 146 1.10 2.51 -5.56
CA ALA A 146 1.67 3.28 -4.45
C ALA A 146 3.18 3.05 -4.31
N ASN A 147 3.65 1.80 -4.42
CA ASN A 147 5.08 1.49 -4.33
C ASN A 147 5.87 2.07 -5.51
N LEU A 148 5.37 1.96 -6.75
CA LEU A 148 6.04 2.55 -7.91
C LEU A 148 6.08 4.08 -7.81
N ASN A 149 5.02 4.71 -7.30
CA ASN A 149 4.96 6.16 -7.13
C ASN A 149 6.06 6.71 -6.20
N LEU A 150 6.55 5.93 -5.25
CA LEU A 150 7.68 6.32 -4.38
C LEU A 150 8.95 6.65 -5.17
N ALA A 151 9.14 6.04 -6.34
CA ALA A 151 10.29 6.27 -7.21
C ALA A 151 10.08 7.40 -8.23
N SER A 152 8.92 8.04 -8.23
CA SER A 152 8.60 9.15 -9.13
C SER A 152 9.36 10.43 -8.75
N LEU A 153 9.39 11.41 -9.65
CA LEU A 153 10.06 12.70 -9.41
C LEU A 153 9.35 13.52 -8.30
N THR A 154 8.05 13.31 -8.15
CA THR A 154 7.20 13.99 -7.16
C THR A 154 6.33 12.91 -6.49
N PRO A 155 6.88 12.11 -5.57
CA PRO A 155 6.14 11.05 -4.93
C PRO A 155 5.01 11.66 -4.08
N ASN A 156 3.86 11.00 -4.09
CA ASN A 156 2.70 11.40 -3.28
C ASN A 156 2.99 11.21 -1.79
N PHE A 157 3.83 10.23 -1.46
CA PHE A 157 4.31 9.96 -0.11
C PHE A 157 5.82 10.16 0.00
N ASP A 158 6.24 11.04 0.90
CA ASP A 158 7.66 11.33 1.10
C ASP A 158 8.26 10.40 2.17
N LEU A 159 9.15 9.48 1.77
CA LEU A 159 9.88 8.62 2.70
C LEU A 159 11.03 9.35 3.43
N PHE A 160 11.42 10.55 2.98
CA PHE A 160 12.60 11.29 3.44
C PHE A 160 12.30 12.35 4.51
N GLU A 161 11.07 12.39 5.05
CA GLU A 161 10.70 13.31 6.14
C GLU A 161 11.53 13.04 7.41
N GLU A 162 12.41 13.99 7.72
CA GLU A 162 13.36 13.91 8.85
C GLU A 162 12.66 13.94 10.22
N LYS A 163 11.57 14.71 10.36
CA LYS A 163 10.92 14.90 11.68
C LYS A 163 10.07 13.71 12.10
N ALA A 164 9.65 12.89 11.14
CA ALA A 164 8.77 11.75 11.36
C ALA A 164 9.10 10.63 10.36
N PRO A 165 10.30 10.01 10.46
CA PRO A 165 10.73 8.98 9.54
C PRO A 165 9.91 7.69 9.74
N ILE A 166 9.87 6.86 8.70
CA ILE A 166 9.30 5.51 8.80
C ILE A 166 10.40 4.56 9.25
N TYR A 167 10.24 4.00 10.45
CA TYR A 167 11.19 3.04 11.00
C TYR A 167 10.96 1.63 10.46
N THR A 168 12.05 0.86 10.38
CA THR A 168 12.04 -0.57 10.06
C THR A 168 13.17 -1.26 10.82
N ASN A 169 13.27 -2.59 10.70
CA ASN A 169 14.32 -3.37 11.35
C ASN A 169 15.72 -2.98 10.81
N PRO A 170 16.71 -2.60 11.66
CA PRO A 170 18.06 -2.32 11.21
C PRO A 170 18.79 -3.62 10.81
N LEU A 171 18.90 -3.87 9.50
CA LEU A 171 19.49 -5.11 8.98
C LEU A 171 21.01 -5.08 8.79
N PHE A 172 21.66 -3.90 8.92
CA PHE A 172 23.10 -3.70 8.72
C PHE A 172 23.64 -4.31 7.41
N LEU A 173 22.84 -4.22 6.33
CA LEU A 173 23.26 -4.65 5.01
C LEU A 173 24.33 -3.70 4.46
N PRO A 174 25.26 -4.19 3.63
CA PRO A 174 26.20 -3.31 2.94
C PRO A 174 25.45 -2.43 1.93
N GLY A 175 26.11 -1.35 1.49
CA GLY A 175 25.64 -0.61 0.32
C GLY A 175 25.55 -1.50 -0.92
N SER A 176 24.63 -1.18 -1.81
CA SER A 176 24.40 -1.94 -3.05
C SER A 176 25.54 -1.79 -4.06
N VAL A 177 25.90 -2.89 -4.71
CA VAL A 177 26.91 -2.95 -5.75
C VAL A 177 26.22 -2.90 -7.11
N ILE A 178 26.52 -1.86 -7.90
CA ILE A 178 25.89 -1.59 -9.19
C ILE A 178 26.97 -1.44 -10.25
N ASN A 179 27.01 -2.35 -11.22
CA ASN A 179 28.02 -2.38 -12.27
C ASN A 179 27.36 -2.20 -13.65
N ALA A 180 27.80 -1.20 -14.41
CA ALA A 180 27.38 -0.97 -15.80
C ALA A 180 25.84 -0.94 -16.01
N CYS A 181 25.10 -0.32 -15.09
CA CYS A 181 23.63 -0.28 -15.16
C CYS A 181 23.11 1.08 -15.63
N LYS A 182 21.93 1.08 -16.26
CA LYS A 182 21.12 2.27 -16.53
C LYS A 182 19.87 2.23 -15.66
N ILE A 183 19.80 3.12 -14.68
CA ILE A 183 18.72 3.15 -13.69
C ILE A 183 18.01 4.50 -13.77
N THR A 184 16.69 4.50 -13.95
CA THR A 184 15.88 5.71 -14.12
C THR A 184 14.55 5.60 -13.37
N GLN A 185 14.21 6.62 -12.57
CA GLN A 185 12.97 6.64 -11.76
C GLN A 185 12.78 5.35 -10.95
N SER A 186 13.82 4.93 -10.22
CA SER A 186 13.83 3.66 -9.49
C SER A 186 14.46 3.82 -8.13
N ILE A 187 13.97 3.02 -7.18
CA ILE A 187 14.56 2.89 -5.83
C ILE A 187 15.37 1.61 -5.80
N ILE A 188 16.63 1.69 -5.36
CA ILE A 188 17.49 0.55 -5.08
C ILE A 188 17.74 0.51 -3.57
N SER A 189 17.28 -0.55 -2.92
CA SER A 189 17.47 -0.78 -1.49
C SER A 189 18.87 -1.32 -1.19
N ASP A 190 19.20 -1.53 0.08
CA ASP A 190 20.51 -2.02 0.53
C ASP A 190 20.80 -3.47 0.15
N GLY A 191 22.10 -3.80 0.02
CA GLY A 191 22.57 -5.16 -0.20
C GLY A 191 22.31 -5.73 -1.60
N CYS A 192 21.92 -4.92 -2.58
CA CYS A 192 21.68 -5.41 -3.93
C CYS A 192 22.99 -5.65 -4.69
N ILE A 193 22.99 -6.64 -5.59
CA ILE A 193 24.07 -6.90 -6.54
C ILE A 193 23.46 -6.87 -7.94
N ILE A 194 23.76 -5.83 -8.70
CA ILE A 194 23.15 -5.56 -10.00
C ILE A 194 24.26 -5.41 -11.04
N ASN A 195 24.24 -6.24 -12.07
CA ASN A 195 25.26 -6.23 -13.12
C ASN A 195 24.60 -6.05 -14.48
N ASP A 196 25.04 -5.07 -15.26
CA ASP A 196 24.70 -4.89 -16.67
C ASP A 196 23.18 -4.93 -16.94
N ALA A 197 22.42 -4.11 -16.21
CA ALA A 197 20.95 -4.12 -16.26
C ALA A 197 20.37 -2.73 -16.58
N GLU A 198 19.21 -2.72 -17.24
CA GLU A 198 18.38 -1.54 -17.43
C GLU A 198 17.15 -1.64 -16.51
N ILE A 199 16.99 -0.66 -15.62
CA ILE A 199 15.92 -0.61 -14.63
C ILE A 199 15.19 0.72 -14.76
N HIS A 200 13.87 0.66 -14.98
CA HIS A 200 13.04 1.83 -15.19
C HIS A 200 11.74 1.76 -14.38
N ASN A 201 11.36 2.85 -13.73
CA ASN A 201 10.09 2.98 -13.00
C ASN A 201 9.81 1.75 -12.11
N SER A 202 10.74 1.43 -11.21
CA SER A 202 10.76 0.15 -10.50
C SER A 202 11.33 0.27 -9.10
N VAL A 203 10.90 -0.60 -8.20
CA VAL A 203 11.45 -0.71 -6.84
C VAL A 203 12.22 -2.01 -6.72
N VAL A 204 13.50 -1.92 -6.36
CA VAL A 204 14.38 -3.06 -6.11
C VAL A 204 14.62 -3.15 -4.61
N GLY A 205 14.02 -4.15 -3.99
CA GLY A 205 14.08 -4.46 -2.57
C GLY A 205 15.42 -5.00 -2.13
N ILE A 206 15.57 -5.18 -0.82
CA ILE A 206 16.84 -5.55 -0.19
C ILE A 206 17.39 -6.88 -0.72
N ARG A 207 18.72 -7.00 -0.78
CA ARG A 207 19.44 -8.23 -1.17
C ARG A 207 19.11 -8.77 -2.58
N SER A 208 18.51 -7.96 -3.45
CA SER A 208 18.22 -8.39 -4.82
C SER A 208 19.50 -8.69 -5.59
N ILE A 209 19.54 -9.86 -6.22
CA ILE A 209 20.59 -10.24 -7.18
C ILE A 209 19.98 -10.17 -8.58
N ILE A 210 20.56 -9.32 -9.44
CA ILE A 210 20.09 -9.08 -10.81
C ILE A 210 21.24 -9.42 -11.78
N GLY A 211 20.98 -10.41 -12.62
CA GLY A 211 21.89 -10.91 -13.64
C GLY A 211 22.08 -9.94 -14.82
N LYS A 212 23.05 -10.27 -15.67
CA LYS A 212 23.47 -9.43 -16.81
C LYS A 212 22.41 -9.36 -17.90
N ASN A 213 22.43 -8.29 -18.67
CA ASN A 213 21.52 -7.99 -19.77
C ASN A 213 20.04 -8.07 -19.38
N THR A 214 19.71 -7.75 -18.12
CA THR A 214 18.34 -7.82 -17.61
C THR A 214 17.64 -6.49 -17.85
N LEU A 215 16.36 -6.55 -18.24
CA LEU A 215 15.47 -5.39 -18.31
C LEU A 215 14.37 -5.51 -17.24
N ILE A 216 14.22 -4.51 -16.40
CA ILE A 216 13.16 -4.42 -15.38
C ILE A 216 12.40 -3.11 -15.58
N GLN A 217 11.08 -3.18 -15.82
CA GLN A 217 10.25 -2.01 -16.11
C GLN A 217 8.90 -2.08 -15.41
N ASN A 218 8.50 -1.02 -14.71
CA ASN A 218 7.20 -1.00 -14.01
C ASN A 218 7.07 -2.24 -13.10
N SER A 219 8.04 -2.45 -12.23
CA SER A 219 8.09 -3.68 -11.43
C SER A 219 8.54 -3.43 -10.01
N ILE A 220 8.05 -4.27 -9.12
CA ILE A 220 8.46 -4.33 -7.73
C ILE A 220 9.17 -5.66 -7.53
N ILE A 221 10.46 -5.61 -7.25
CA ILE A 221 11.24 -6.77 -6.85
C ILE A 221 11.37 -6.71 -5.33
N MET A 222 10.66 -7.55 -4.58
CA MET A 222 10.67 -7.49 -3.11
C MET A 222 12.03 -7.89 -2.50
N GLY A 223 12.87 -8.58 -3.26
CA GLY A 223 14.24 -8.92 -2.89
C GLY A 223 14.36 -10.28 -2.21
N ALA A 224 15.24 -10.38 -1.21
CA ALA A 224 15.50 -11.65 -0.52
C ALA A 224 15.66 -11.49 0.99
N ASP A 225 15.21 -12.51 1.72
CA ASP A 225 15.36 -12.61 3.18
C ASP A 225 16.81 -12.92 3.59
N TYR A 226 17.62 -13.50 2.70
CA TYR A 226 19.02 -13.89 2.93
C TYR A 226 19.79 -13.95 1.59
N TYR A 227 21.13 -13.97 1.67
CA TYR A 227 21.98 -14.37 0.55
C TYR A 227 22.18 -15.89 0.58
N GLU A 228 22.23 -16.52 -0.58
CA GLU A 228 22.49 -17.96 -0.65
C GLU A 228 23.94 -18.28 -0.29
N SER A 229 24.12 -19.27 0.59
CA SER A 229 25.44 -19.82 0.87
C SER A 229 25.95 -20.65 -0.31
N GLU A 230 27.26 -20.88 -0.38
CA GLU A 230 27.83 -21.75 -1.42
C GLU A 230 27.22 -23.17 -1.43
N SER A 231 26.84 -23.69 -0.26
CA SER A 231 26.18 -24.99 -0.18
C SER A 231 24.81 -24.99 -0.84
N ASN A 232 24.04 -23.90 -0.67
CA ASN A 232 22.73 -23.73 -1.30
C ASN A 232 22.90 -23.63 -2.82
N ILE A 233 23.82 -22.79 -3.29
CA ILE A 233 24.13 -22.65 -4.72
C ILE A 233 24.55 -24.00 -5.34
N ARG A 234 25.41 -24.77 -4.65
CA ARG A 234 25.80 -26.12 -5.12
C ARG A 234 24.60 -27.07 -5.19
N MET A 235 23.70 -27.00 -4.21
CA MET A 235 22.47 -27.81 -4.20
C MET A 235 21.52 -27.40 -5.32
N ASN A 236 21.37 -26.11 -5.59
CA ASN A 236 20.54 -25.58 -6.67
C ASN A 236 21.00 -26.12 -8.03
N ARG A 237 22.31 -26.05 -8.28
CA ARG A 237 22.94 -26.62 -9.49
C ARG A 237 22.69 -28.11 -9.63
N TYR A 238 22.83 -28.88 -8.54
CA TYR A 238 22.54 -30.32 -8.54
C TYR A 238 21.07 -30.60 -8.89
N LYS A 239 20.14 -29.82 -8.33
CA LYS A 239 18.70 -29.91 -8.58
C LYS A 239 18.26 -29.27 -9.90
N LYS A 240 19.18 -28.62 -10.63
CA LYS A 240 18.91 -27.83 -11.85
C LYS A 240 17.86 -26.74 -11.64
N ILE A 241 17.87 -26.10 -10.47
CA ILE A 241 17.05 -24.92 -10.18
C ILE A 241 17.92 -23.67 -10.25
N PRO A 242 17.38 -22.51 -10.68
CA PRO A 242 18.08 -21.24 -10.61
C PRO A 242 18.43 -20.86 -9.17
N ASP A 243 19.41 -19.98 -8.99
CA ASP A 243 19.69 -19.32 -7.72
C ASP A 243 18.63 -18.21 -7.44
N ILE A 244 18.54 -17.74 -6.20
CA ILE A 244 17.65 -16.63 -5.82
C ILE A 244 18.05 -15.37 -6.57
N GLY A 245 17.06 -14.69 -7.13
CA GLY A 245 17.23 -13.47 -7.90
C GLY A 245 16.78 -13.63 -9.35
N ILE A 246 17.26 -12.72 -10.20
CA ILE A 246 16.89 -12.64 -11.61
C ILE A 246 18.07 -13.11 -12.46
N GLY A 247 17.89 -14.23 -13.17
CA GLY A 247 18.89 -14.78 -14.07
C GLY A 247 19.14 -13.91 -15.30
N ASN A 248 20.26 -14.19 -15.97
CA ASN A 248 20.77 -13.39 -17.09
C ASN A 248 19.78 -13.31 -18.27
N ASN A 249 19.84 -12.22 -19.02
CA ASN A 249 19.06 -11.95 -20.24
C ASN A 249 17.53 -11.98 -20.02
N SER A 250 17.08 -11.80 -18.79
CA SER A 250 15.66 -11.84 -18.45
C SER A 250 14.99 -10.47 -18.61
N ARG A 251 13.69 -10.46 -18.86
CA ARG A 251 12.87 -9.25 -19.02
C ARG A 251 11.64 -9.34 -18.13
N ILE A 252 11.47 -8.38 -17.25
CA ILE A 252 10.38 -8.32 -16.28
C ILE A 252 9.66 -7.00 -16.45
N THR A 253 8.38 -7.04 -16.82
CA THR A 253 7.57 -5.84 -17.06
C THR A 253 6.19 -5.96 -16.42
N GLY A 254 5.80 -4.98 -15.61
CA GLY A 254 4.44 -4.92 -15.03
C GLY A 254 4.19 -6.01 -13.98
N ALA A 255 5.15 -6.19 -13.06
CA ALA A 255 5.16 -7.36 -12.19
C ALA A 255 5.58 -7.06 -10.74
N ILE A 256 5.03 -7.84 -9.82
CA ILE A 256 5.49 -7.97 -8.43
C ILE A 256 6.21 -9.32 -8.32
N VAL A 257 7.51 -9.28 -8.09
CA VAL A 257 8.31 -10.46 -7.78
C VAL A 257 8.53 -10.49 -6.28
N ASP A 258 7.89 -11.42 -5.59
CA ASP A 258 7.97 -11.56 -4.14
C ASP A 258 9.36 -12.07 -3.72
N LYS A 259 9.54 -12.33 -2.43
CA LYS A 259 10.84 -12.63 -1.85
C LYS A 259 11.35 -14.02 -2.24
N ASN A 260 12.67 -14.14 -2.32
CA ASN A 260 13.37 -15.43 -2.49
C ASN A 260 12.95 -16.18 -3.77
N VAL A 261 12.48 -15.47 -4.79
CA VAL A 261 12.10 -16.08 -6.08
C VAL A 261 13.37 -16.48 -6.84
N HIS A 262 13.33 -17.64 -7.47
CA HIS A 262 14.39 -18.18 -8.32
C HIS A 262 14.01 -18.02 -9.79
N ILE A 263 14.48 -16.96 -10.44
CA ILE A 263 14.21 -16.72 -11.88
C ILE A 263 15.43 -17.15 -12.70
N GLY A 264 15.21 -18.07 -13.64
CA GLY A 264 16.22 -18.58 -14.55
C GLY A 264 16.70 -17.57 -15.60
N GLU A 265 17.51 -18.05 -16.53
CA GLU A 265 18.02 -17.24 -17.64
C GLU A 265 17.01 -17.14 -18.78
N ASN A 266 17.06 -16.04 -19.54
CA ASN A 266 16.18 -15.78 -20.69
C ASN A 266 14.68 -15.84 -20.35
N VAL A 267 14.32 -15.50 -19.11
CA VAL A 267 12.92 -15.49 -18.68
C VAL A 267 12.24 -14.20 -19.15
N LYS A 268 11.02 -14.30 -19.64
CA LYS A 268 10.17 -13.17 -20.01
C LYS A 268 8.92 -13.17 -19.15
N ILE A 269 8.72 -12.12 -18.37
CA ILE A 269 7.54 -11.93 -17.53
C ILE A 269 6.87 -10.64 -17.99
N GLU A 270 5.76 -10.77 -18.72
CA GLU A 270 4.95 -9.64 -19.16
C GLU A 270 3.49 -10.05 -19.40
N ASN A 271 2.53 -9.22 -19.02
CA ASN A 271 1.13 -9.49 -19.36
C ASN A 271 0.77 -8.99 -20.78
N ALA A 272 1.40 -9.55 -21.81
CA ALA A 272 1.24 -9.08 -23.20
C ALA A 272 -0.21 -9.13 -23.70
N ASN A 273 -0.97 -10.13 -23.24
CA ASN A 273 -2.37 -10.33 -23.64
C ASN A 273 -3.37 -9.53 -22.79
N LYS A 274 -2.90 -8.68 -21.86
CA LYS A 274 -3.74 -7.86 -20.96
C LYS A 274 -4.76 -8.69 -20.19
N VAL A 275 -4.37 -9.88 -19.76
CA VAL A 275 -5.21 -10.77 -18.96
C VAL A 275 -5.54 -10.09 -17.64
N GLU A 276 -6.78 -10.16 -17.20
CA GLU A 276 -7.21 -9.52 -15.93
C GLU A 276 -6.88 -10.39 -14.71
N HIS A 277 -7.25 -11.67 -14.78
CA HIS A 277 -7.09 -12.60 -13.66
C HIS A 277 -6.74 -14.02 -14.12
N ILE A 278 -5.62 -14.57 -13.64
CA ILE A 278 -5.22 -15.99 -13.78
C ILE A 278 -4.52 -16.44 -12.51
N ILE A 279 -4.74 -17.70 -12.12
CA ILE A 279 -3.93 -18.37 -11.10
C ILE A 279 -3.25 -19.56 -11.77
N ALA A 280 -1.93 -19.58 -11.78
CA ALA A 280 -1.10 -20.68 -12.25
C ALA A 280 -0.24 -21.23 -11.10
N ASP A 281 0.54 -22.27 -11.36
CA ASP A 281 1.29 -22.98 -10.31
C ASP A 281 2.38 -22.12 -9.66
N ASN A 282 3.07 -21.29 -10.45
CA ASN A 282 4.23 -20.51 -10.02
C ASN A 282 4.10 -19.00 -10.28
N TYR A 283 2.96 -18.54 -10.77
CA TYR A 283 2.61 -17.13 -10.90
C TYR A 283 1.10 -16.95 -10.86
N MET A 284 0.66 -15.71 -10.68
CA MET A 284 -0.72 -15.29 -10.88
C MET A 284 -0.77 -13.94 -11.58
N ILE A 285 -1.90 -13.61 -12.18
CA ILE A 285 -2.20 -12.28 -12.69
C ILE A 285 -3.42 -11.80 -11.92
N HIS A 286 -3.34 -10.59 -11.36
CA HIS A 286 -4.46 -9.93 -10.69
C HIS A 286 -4.41 -8.44 -11.01
N ASP A 287 -5.54 -7.84 -11.38
CA ASP A 287 -5.63 -6.45 -11.85
C ASP A 287 -4.62 -6.13 -12.98
N HIS A 288 -4.42 -7.08 -13.89
CA HIS A 288 -3.44 -7.04 -14.98
C HIS A 288 -1.95 -7.04 -14.56
N ILE A 289 -1.64 -7.19 -13.28
CA ILE A 289 -0.27 -7.22 -12.75
C ILE A 289 0.15 -8.67 -12.58
N VAL A 290 1.34 -9.04 -13.11
CA VAL A 290 1.90 -10.37 -12.88
C VAL A 290 2.50 -10.44 -11.47
N ILE A 291 2.16 -11.46 -10.70
CA ILE A 291 2.68 -11.69 -9.36
C ILE A 291 3.41 -13.03 -9.36
N ILE A 292 4.68 -13.02 -8.96
CA ILE A 292 5.46 -14.24 -8.72
C ILE A 292 5.53 -14.47 -7.21
N PRO A 293 4.85 -15.51 -6.67
CA PRO A 293 4.80 -15.77 -5.24
C PRO A 293 6.16 -16.04 -4.59
N LYS A 294 6.23 -15.85 -3.27
CA LYS A 294 7.45 -16.08 -2.48
C LYS A 294 8.02 -17.49 -2.71
N GLY A 295 9.32 -17.56 -3.00
CA GLY A 295 10.03 -18.84 -3.16
C GLY A 295 9.71 -19.60 -4.46
N SER A 296 8.91 -19.01 -5.36
CA SER A 296 8.60 -19.64 -6.64
C SER A 296 9.84 -19.81 -7.50
N ILE A 297 9.82 -20.87 -8.32
CA ILE A 297 10.87 -21.18 -9.29
C ILE A 297 10.31 -20.95 -10.68
N ILE A 298 10.95 -20.06 -11.43
CA ILE A 298 10.66 -19.79 -12.84
C ILE A 298 11.84 -20.34 -13.65
N PRO A 299 11.69 -21.49 -14.35
CA PRO A 299 12.77 -22.09 -15.12
C PRO A 299 13.32 -21.18 -16.22
N SER A 300 14.55 -21.46 -16.66
CA SER A 300 15.13 -20.73 -17.78
C SER A 300 14.29 -20.87 -19.06
N ASN A 301 14.24 -19.82 -19.87
CA ASN A 301 13.47 -19.70 -21.12
C ASN A 301 11.95 -19.72 -20.95
N THR A 302 11.42 -19.60 -19.73
CA THR A 302 9.99 -19.44 -19.50
C THR A 302 9.50 -18.08 -19.99
N ALA A 303 8.36 -18.08 -20.69
CA ALA A 303 7.61 -16.88 -21.03
C ALA A 303 6.24 -16.94 -20.34
N ILE A 304 5.96 -15.93 -19.52
CA ILE A 304 4.69 -15.70 -18.83
C ILE A 304 3.99 -14.53 -19.52
#